data_AF-A0A5P9FMT3-F1
#
_entry.id   AF-A0A5P9FMT3-F1
#
_cell.length_a   1.000
_cell.length_b   1.000
_cell.length_c   1.000
_cell.angle_alpha   90.00
_cell.angle_beta   90.00
_cell.angle_gamma   90.00
#
_symmetry.space_group_name_H-M   'P 1'
#
loop_
_entity.id
_entity.type
_entity.pdbx_description
1 polymer ?
#
loop_
_entity_poly.entity_id
_entity_poly.type
_entity_poly.pdbx_seq_one_letter_code
_entity_poly.pdbx_strand_id
1 'polypeptide(L)'
;MDHADAHPGLDARPDPSDLSKFRLNLILNAGVQVGACHRGTSSAMDTAHKSFIQRQKKLNKKHRRLASGYVNRLNENGVIEHRPSRDYLRLTLAPFVILVAFFFAFKALLLTHLGDADYLAHLAALETGNLTEQVGARLMSLDPVTQFLADIAAQLV
;
A
#
# COMPACT_ATOMS: atom_id res chain seq x y z
N MET A 1 57.95 -41.46 -22.43
CA MET A 1 57.35 -42.80 -22.59
C MET A 1 56.05 -42.76 -21.81
N ASP A 2 55.09 -41.94 -22.23
CA ASP A 2 54.21 -42.10 -23.38
C ASP A 2 53.07 -43.07 -23.04
N HIS A 3 52.07 -42.54 -22.32
CA HIS A 3 50.76 -43.17 -22.16
C HIS A 3 49.83 -42.47 -23.13
N ALA A 4 49.74 -43.06 -24.32
CA ALA A 4 48.74 -42.75 -25.33
C ALA A 4 47.38 -43.27 -24.83
N ASP A 5 46.58 -42.38 -24.25
CA ASP A 5 45.17 -42.63 -24.04
C ASP A 5 44.45 -42.53 -25.39
N ALA A 6 43.98 -43.69 -25.83
CA ALA A 6 43.31 -43.91 -27.09
C ALA A 6 42.03 -43.07 -27.20
N HIS A 7 41.94 -42.29 -28.28
CA HIS A 7 40.70 -41.70 -28.76
C HIS A 7 39.67 -42.82 -29.04
N PRO A 8 38.48 -42.81 -28.42
CA PRO A 8 37.42 -43.74 -28.78
C PRO A 8 36.84 -43.37 -30.17
N GLY A 9 36.89 -44.37 -31.05
CA GLY A 9 36.33 -44.47 -32.41
C GLY A 9 35.37 -43.38 -32.87
N LEU A 10 35.84 -42.59 -33.83
CA LEU A 10 35.04 -41.74 -34.70
C LEU A 10 34.87 -42.43 -36.07
N ASP A 11 34.40 -43.67 -36.07
CA ASP A 11 34.27 -44.51 -37.28
C ASP A 11 33.01 -45.40 -37.30
N ALA A 12 32.04 -45.18 -36.42
CA ALA A 12 30.71 -45.78 -36.57
C ALA A 12 29.94 -45.10 -37.72
N ARG A 13 30.17 -45.56 -38.95
CA ARG A 13 29.29 -45.27 -40.09
C ARG A 13 27.89 -45.80 -39.77
N PRO A 14 26.84 -44.97 -39.79
CA PRO A 14 25.50 -45.45 -39.51
C PRO A 14 25.08 -46.50 -40.54
N ASP A 15 24.64 -47.66 -40.07
CA ASP A 15 24.07 -48.75 -40.86
C ASP A 15 22.82 -48.24 -41.63
N PRO A 16 22.74 -48.43 -42.97
CA PRO A 16 21.64 -47.93 -43.79
C PRO A 16 20.28 -48.61 -43.55
N SER A 17 20.23 -49.70 -42.78
CA SER A 17 18.98 -50.45 -42.51
C SER A 17 18.08 -49.82 -41.43
N ASP A 18 18.58 -48.82 -40.68
CA ASP A 18 17.82 -48.08 -39.66
C ASP A 18 16.99 -46.90 -40.22
N LEU A 19 16.94 -46.76 -41.55
CA LEU A 19 16.13 -45.75 -42.25
C LEU A 19 14.62 -45.98 -42.12
N SER A 20 14.19 -47.22 -41.84
CA SER A 20 12.76 -47.55 -41.69
C SER A 20 12.17 -46.97 -40.41
N LYS A 21 12.89 -47.07 -39.28
CA LYS A 21 12.51 -46.49 -37.99
C LYS A 21 12.56 -44.97 -38.00
N PHE A 22 13.56 -44.40 -38.70
CA PHE A 22 13.68 -42.96 -38.86
C PHE A 22 12.53 -42.35 -39.67
N ARG A 23 12.11 -43.03 -40.75
CA ARG A 23 10.97 -42.59 -41.56
C ARG A 23 9.62 -42.72 -40.85
N LEU A 24 9.44 -43.73 -40.00
CA LEU A 24 8.19 -43.88 -39.25
C LEU A 24 8.05 -42.82 -38.14
N ASN A 25 9.15 -42.46 -37.45
CA ASN A 25 9.12 -41.42 -36.40
C ASN A 25 8.96 -40.00 -36.99
N LEU A 26 9.57 -39.73 -38.15
CA LEU A 26 9.42 -38.42 -38.81
C LEU A 26 7.98 -38.14 -39.23
N ILE A 27 7.25 -39.18 -39.67
CA ILE A 27 5.83 -39.04 -40.08
C ILE A 27 4.91 -38.91 -38.85
N LEU A 28 5.23 -39.55 -37.72
CA LEU A 28 4.40 -39.51 -36.52
C LEU A 28 4.56 -38.21 -35.69
N ASN A 29 5.75 -37.59 -35.70
CA ASN A 29 6.03 -36.37 -34.93
C ASN A 29 5.90 -35.06 -35.73
N ALA A 30 5.68 -35.11 -37.04
CA ALA A 30 5.54 -33.91 -37.89
C ALA A 30 4.16 -33.20 -37.79
N GLY A 31 3.26 -33.66 -36.92
CA GLY A 31 1.91 -33.12 -36.77
C GLY A 31 1.77 -31.83 -35.93
N VAL A 32 2.85 -31.26 -35.39
CA VAL A 32 2.76 -30.12 -34.44
C VAL A 32 3.69 -28.98 -34.82
N GLN A 33 3.57 -28.40 -36.03
CA GLN A 33 4.23 -27.12 -36.29
C GLN A 33 3.58 -26.28 -37.41
N VAL A 34 2.26 -26.10 -37.37
CA VAL A 34 1.59 -25.10 -38.22
C VAL A 34 0.82 -24.15 -37.32
N GLY A 35 1.51 -23.10 -36.85
CA GLY A 35 0.85 -22.05 -36.09
C GLY A 35 1.77 -21.16 -35.28
N ALA A 36 2.62 -20.37 -35.95
CA ALA A 36 2.95 -18.99 -35.54
C ALA A 36 4.23 -18.54 -36.25
N CYS A 37 4.09 -17.64 -37.23
CA CYS A 37 4.94 -16.45 -37.40
C CYS A 37 4.55 -15.72 -38.68
N HIS A 38 3.55 -14.84 -38.57
CA HIS A 38 3.49 -13.64 -39.40
C HIS A 38 3.26 -12.47 -38.45
N ARG A 39 4.35 -11.97 -37.84
CA ARG A 39 4.31 -10.84 -36.90
C ARG A 39 4.84 -9.60 -37.60
N GLY A 40 3.90 -8.78 -38.08
CA GLY A 40 4.18 -7.43 -38.54
C GLY A 40 4.81 -6.58 -37.42
N THR A 41 5.73 -5.71 -37.80
CA THR A 41 6.49 -4.79 -36.95
C THR A 41 5.63 -3.84 -36.09
N SER A 42 4.33 -3.69 -36.39
CA SER A 42 3.38 -2.87 -35.61
C SER A 42 3.31 -3.30 -34.14
N SER A 43 3.22 -4.62 -33.87
CA SER A 43 3.07 -5.13 -32.51
C SER A 43 4.28 -4.84 -31.61
N ALA A 44 5.49 -4.84 -32.18
CA ALA A 44 6.71 -4.51 -31.44
C ALA A 44 6.75 -3.03 -31.03
N MET A 45 6.41 -2.12 -31.95
CA MET A 45 6.34 -0.68 -31.64
C MET A 45 5.24 -0.35 -30.64
N ASP A 46 4.09 -1.01 -30.71
CA ASP A 46 3.01 -0.87 -29.73
C ASP A 46 3.45 -1.30 -28.33
N THR A 47 4.20 -2.41 -28.23
CA THR A 47 4.75 -2.87 -26.93
C THR A 47 5.84 -1.92 -26.40
N ALA A 48 6.70 -1.40 -27.27
CA ALA A 48 7.72 -0.42 -26.91
C ALA A 48 7.08 0.87 -26.38
N HIS A 49 6.06 1.39 -27.07
CA HIS A 49 5.31 2.57 -26.65
C HIS A 49 4.62 2.34 -25.30
N LYS A 50 3.96 1.20 -25.10
CA LYS A 50 3.36 0.83 -23.80
C LYS A 50 4.39 0.79 -22.68
N SER A 51 5.56 0.21 -22.91
CA SER A 51 6.66 0.15 -21.92
C SER A 51 7.19 1.54 -21.54
N PHE A 52 7.24 2.45 -22.51
CA PHE A 52 7.66 3.84 -22.32
C PHE A 52 6.65 4.60 -21.45
N ILE A 53 5.36 4.54 -21.78
CA ILE A 53 4.29 5.19 -21.00
C ILE A 53 4.28 4.66 -19.56
N GLN A 54 4.48 3.36 -19.35
CA GLN A 54 4.58 2.79 -18.01
C GLN A 54 5.79 3.34 -17.24
N ARG A 55 6.95 3.48 -17.89
CA ARG A 55 8.14 4.09 -17.26
C ARG A 55 7.91 5.56 -16.94
N GLN A 56 7.32 6.34 -17.83
CA GLN A 56 7.00 7.75 -17.58
C GLN A 56 6.08 7.89 -16.36
N LYS A 57 5.05 7.03 -16.24
CA LYS A 57 4.19 6.99 -15.04
C LYS A 57 4.99 6.67 -13.77
N LYS A 58 5.92 5.71 -13.82
CA LYS A 58 6.79 5.35 -12.69
C LYS A 58 7.73 6.49 -12.30
N LEU A 59 8.32 7.17 -13.28
CA LEU A 59 9.17 8.35 -13.06
C LEU A 59 8.40 9.50 -12.45
N ASN A 60 7.24 9.86 -13.00
CA ASN A 60 6.39 10.92 -12.43
C ASN A 60 5.96 10.59 -10.99
N LYS A 61 5.66 9.32 -10.71
CA LYS A 61 5.37 8.85 -9.35
C LYS A 61 6.59 8.98 -8.42
N LYS A 62 7.80 8.70 -8.92
CA LYS A 62 9.06 8.87 -8.16
C LYS A 62 9.33 10.34 -7.87
N HIS A 63 9.24 11.22 -8.88
CA HIS A 63 9.41 12.67 -8.71
C HIS A 63 8.41 13.26 -7.72
N ARG A 64 7.11 12.90 -7.83
CA ARG A 64 6.10 13.36 -6.87
C ARG A 64 6.41 12.95 -5.43
N ARG A 65 6.93 11.74 -5.22
CA ARG A 65 7.33 11.24 -3.89
C ARG A 65 8.61 11.88 -3.36
N LEU A 66 9.53 12.26 -4.24
CA LEU A 66 10.74 13.00 -3.85
C LEU A 66 10.42 14.46 -3.52
N ALA A 67 9.43 15.06 -4.20
CA ALA A 67 8.97 16.42 -3.94
C ALA A 67 8.32 16.59 -2.55
N SER A 68 7.71 15.54 -1.99
CA SER A 68 7.16 15.56 -0.62
C SER A 68 8.21 15.41 0.48
N GLY A 69 9.47 15.14 0.13
CA GLY A 69 10.55 14.93 1.09
C GLY A 69 11.46 13.76 0.69
N TYR A 70 12.76 13.92 0.94
CA TYR A 70 13.76 12.92 0.63
C TYR A 70 14.82 12.84 1.73
N VAL A 71 15.42 11.67 1.86
CA VAL A 71 16.59 11.42 2.71
C VAL A 71 17.75 11.00 1.83
N ASN A 72 18.89 11.66 2.02
CA ASN A 72 20.14 11.32 1.36
C ASN A 72 20.72 10.09 2.04
N ARG A 73 20.90 9.01 1.28
CA ARG A 73 21.61 7.82 1.74
C ARG A 73 22.83 7.65 0.87
N LEU A 74 23.99 7.46 1.50
CA LEU A 74 25.20 7.09 0.80
C LEU A 74 25.10 5.60 0.47
N ASN A 75 25.12 5.27 -0.82
CA ASN A 75 25.16 3.89 -1.26
C ASN A 75 26.56 3.30 -1.05
N GLU A 76 26.68 1.98 -0.98
CA GLU A 76 27.98 1.28 -0.87
C GLU A 76 28.94 1.66 -2.01
N ASN A 77 28.38 2.05 -3.16
CA ASN A 77 29.09 2.51 -4.35
C ASN A 77 29.62 3.96 -4.23
N GLY A 78 29.48 4.62 -3.08
CA GLY A 78 29.90 6.01 -2.86
C GLY A 78 29.00 7.08 -3.51
N VAL A 79 27.85 6.68 -4.06
CA VAL A 79 26.90 7.59 -4.72
C VAL A 79 25.79 8.00 -3.75
N ILE A 80 25.47 9.29 -3.71
CA ILE A 80 24.37 9.83 -2.92
C ILE A 80 23.05 9.53 -3.64
N GLU A 81 22.22 8.64 -3.07
CA GLU A 81 20.89 8.35 -3.60
C GLU A 81 19.81 9.07 -2.78
N HIS A 82 18.95 9.81 -3.47
CA HIS A 82 17.78 10.44 -2.87
C HIS A 82 16.66 9.40 -2.77
N ARG A 83 16.41 8.91 -1.55
CA ARG A 83 15.29 8.01 -1.27
C ARG A 83 14.10 8.85 -0.82
N PRO A 84 12.89 8.64 -1.38
CA PRO A 84 11.70 9.36 -0.91
C PRO A 84 11.48 8.98 0.55
N SER A 85 11.37 9.98 1.43
CA SER A 85 11.03 9.72 2.82
C SER A 85 9.61 9.18 2.84
N ARG A 86 9.46 7.92 3.23
CA ARG A 86 8.14 7.31 3.45
C ARG A 86 7.65 7.74 4.82
N ASP A 87 7.42 9.03 4.99
CA ASP A 87 6.58 9.52 6.07
C ASP A 87 5.14 9.32 5.59
N TYR A 88 4.72 8.05 5.51
CA TYR A 88 3.32 7.71 5.39
C TYR A 88 2.66 8.36 6.59
N LEU A 89 1.87 9.42 6.35
CA LEU A 89 0.91 9.97 7.29
C LEU A 89 1.36 9.75 8.74
N ARG A 90 2.22 10.63 9.25
CA ARG A 90 2.07 10.99 10.66
C ARG A 90 0.69 11.62 10.72
N LEU A 91 -0.35 10.78 10.79
CA LEU A 91 -1.71 11.16 11.09
C LEU A 91 -1.55 11.67 12.51
N THR A 92 -1.25 12.95 12.61
CA THR A 92 -0.80 13.55 13.84
C THR A 92 -1.97 13.36 14.79
N LEU A 93 -1.79 12.57 15.85
CA LEU A 93 -2.82 12.41 16.87
C LEU A 93 -3.15 13.78 17.51
N ALA A 94 -2.26 14.76 17.35
CA ALA A 94 -2.37 16.12 17.87
C ALA A 94 -3.71 16.83 17.55
N PRO A 95 -4.15 17.05 16.29
CA PRO A 95 -5.45 17.66 15.99
C PRO A 95 -6.63 16.88 16.58
N PHE A 96 -6.56 15.54 16.63
CA PHE A 96 -7.63 14.73 17.23
C PHE A 96 -7.72 14.98 18.74
N VAL A 97 -6.57 14.98 19.44
CA VAL A 97 -6.50 15.28 20.87
C VAL A 97 -6.97 16.70 21.18
N ILE A 98 -6.61 17.69 20.36
CA ILE A 98 -7.07 19.08 20.51
C ILE A 98 -8.59 19.18 20.37
N LEU A 99 -9.17 18.50 19.39
CA LEU A 99 -10.62 18.52 19.17
C LEU A 99 -11.38 17.89 20.34
N VAL A 100 -10.89 16.76 20.84
CA VAL A 100 -11.45 16.09 22.03
C VAL A 100 -11.34 16.99 23.26
N ALA A 101 -10.17 17.60 23.51
CA ALA A 101 -9.98 18.52 24.63
C ALA A 101 -10.91 19.74 24.55
N PHE A 102 -11.07 20.32 23.35
CA PHE A 102 -11.99 21.44 23.12
C PHE A 102 -13.44 21.07 23.42
N PHE A 103 -13.88 19.87 23.02
CA PHE A 103 -15.22 19.37 23.32
C PHE A 103 -15.48 19.28 24.83
N PHE A 104 -14.55 18.73 25.59
CA PHE A 104 -14.67 18.66 27.05
C PHE A 104 -14.64 20.03 27.72
N ALA A 105 -13.76 20.93 27.28
CA ALA A 105 -13.70 22.30 27.79
C ALA A 105 -15.02 23.04 27.53
N PHE A 106 -15.58 22.93 26.32
CA PHE A 106 -16.88 23.50 25.98
C PHE A 106 -18.01 22.91 26.84
N LYS A 107 -18.00 21.60 27.07
CA LYS A 107 -18.98 20.91 27.95
C LYS A 107 -18.89 21.43 29.39
N ALA A 108 -17.68 21.60 29.94
CA ALA A 108 -17.48 22.15 31.28
C ALA A 108 -17.98 23.60 31.38
N LEU A 109 -17.71 24.42 30.34
CA LEU A 109 -18.20 25.80 30.27
C LEU A 109 -19.73 25.87 30.30
N LEU A 110 -20.40 24.99 29.52
CA LEU A 110 -21.86 24.89 29.55
C LEU A 110 -22.37 24.52 30.95
N LEU A 111 -21.75 23.55 31.63
CA LEU A 111 -22.14 23.17 32.98
C LEU A 111 -21.99 24.34 33.96
N THR A 112 -20.87 25.08 33.92
CA THR A 112 -20.66 26.24 34.79
C THR A 112 -21.62 27.40 34.52
N HIS A 113 -22.05 27.58 33.27
CA HIS A 113 -22.90 28.70 32.87
C HIS A 113 -24.40 28.40 33.02
N LEU A 114 -24.84 27.16 32.83
CA LEU A 114 -26.23 26.74 33.07
C LEU A 114 -26.48 26.40 34.54
N GLY A 115 -25.44 26.00 35.29
CA GLY A 115 -25.58 25.46 36.63
C GLY A 115 -26.11 24.02 36.64
N ASP A 116 -25.84 23.31 37.73
CA ASP A 116 -26.11 21.86 37.83
C ASP A 116 -27.59 21.51 37.68
N ALA A 117 -28.50 22.35 38.19
CA ALA A 117 -29.93 22.09 38.20
C ALA A 117 -30.55 22.12 36.79
N ASP A 118 -30.22 23.15 36.00
CA ASP A 118 -30.72 23.27 34.63
C ASP A 118 -30.07 22.22 33.73
N TYR A 119 -28.78 21.90 33.91
CA TYR A 119 -28.12 20.85 33.13
C TYR A 119 -28.79 19.48 33.31
N LEU A 120 -29.13 19.11 34.54
CA LEU A 120 -29.84 17.87 34.84
C LEU A 120 -31.26 17.84 34.23
N ALA A 121 -31.96 18.97 34.21
CA ALA A 121 -33.29 19.06 33.58
C ALA A 121 -33.23 18.84 32.06
N HIS A 122 -32.22 19.39 31.38
CA HIS A 122 -32.01 19.15 29.95
C HIS A 122 -31.59 17.71 29.67
N LEU A 123 -30.74 17.12 30.52
CA LEU A 123 -30.34 15.73 30.38
C LEU A 123 -31.53 14.77 30.52
N ALA A 124 -32.41 15.02 31.50
CA ALA A 124 -33.64 14.25 31.68
C ALA A 124 -34.58 14.36 30.46
N ALA A 125 -34.67 15.55 29.86
CA ALA A 125 -35.44 15.73 28.61
C ALA A 125 -34.82 14.94 27.43
N LEU A 126 -33.50 14.92 27.31
CA LEU A 126 -32.79 14.17 26.26
C LEU A 126 -32.91 12.64 26.42
N GLU A 127 -32.99 12.12 27.65
CA GLU A 127 -33.21 10.68 27.89
C GLU A 127 -34.60 10.21 27.43
N THR A 128 -35.60 11.09 27.48
CA THR A 128 -36.97 10.79 27.03
C THR A 128 -37.17 10.98 25.52
N GLY A 129 -36.16 11.49 24.81
CA GLY A 129 -36.24 11.87 23.40
C GLY A 129 -36.06 10.72 22.40
N ASN A 130 -35.87 11.08 21.14
CA ASN A 130 -35.62 10.17 20.01
C ASN A 130 -34.25 9.47 20.13
N LEU A 131 -33.99 8.44 19.31
CA LEU A 131 -32.75 7.64 19.37
C LEU A 131 -31.47 8.50 19.29
N THR A 132 -31.46 9.55 18.48
CA THR A 132 -30.34 10.50 18.37
C THR A 132 -30.14 11.31 19.67
N GLU A 133 -31.24 11.67 20.33
CA GLU A 133 -31.25 12.44 21.58
C GLU A 133 -30.82 11.57 22.76
N GLN A 134 -31.23 10.29 22.79
CA GLN A 134 -30.78 9.30 23.78
C GLN A 134 -29.29 8.99 23.66
N VAL A 135 -28.75 8.93 22.42
CA VAL A 135 -27.30 8.81 22.20
C VAL A 135 -26.58 10.06 22.70
N GLY A 136 -27.15 11.24 22.46
CA GLY A 136 -26.70 12.50 23.05
C GLY A 136 -26.72 12.47 24.57
N ALA A 137 -27.79 11.96 25.19
CA ALA A 137 -27.94 11.81 26.63
C ALA A 137 -26.90 10.85 27.21
N ARG A 138 -26.65 9.72 26.54
CA ARG A 138 -25.64 8.73 26.95
C ARG A 138 -24.21 9.25 26.81
N LEU A 139 -23.95 10.10 25.83
CA LEU A 139 -22.66 10.80 25.68
C LEU A 139 -22.55 11.98 26.67
N MET A 140 -23.68 12.55 27.09
CA MET A 140 -23.74 13.69 28.00
C MET A 140 -23.86 13.32 29.48
N SER A 141 -24.23 12.09 29.82
CA SER A 141 -24.39 11.61 31.20
C SER A 141 -23.13 11.91 32.02
N LEU A 142 -23.29 12.28 33.29
CA LEU A 142 -22.19 12.67 34.17
C LEU A 142 -21.11 11.58 34.19
N ASP A 143 -20.05 11.84 33.43
CA ASP A 143 -18.85 11.02 33.38
C ASP A 143 -17.89 11.54 34.46
N PRO A 144 -17.33 10.69 35.34
CA PRO A 144 -16.36 11.10 36.36
C PRO A 144 -15.27 12.03 35.82
N VAL A 145 -14.85 11.84 34.57
CA VAL A 145 -13.85 12.69 33.89
C VAL A 145 -14.30 14.15 33.75
N THR A 146 -15.60 14.38 33.52
CA THR A 146 -16.16 15.74 33.40
C THR A 146 -16.21 16.44 34.75
N GLN A 147 -16.51 15.72 35.83
CA GLN A 147 -16.50 16.28 37.19
C GLN A 147 -15.08 16.72 37.60
N PHE A 148 -14.07 15.87 37.35
CA PHE A 148 -12.67 16.25 37.60
C PHE A 148 -12.23 17.47 36.78
N LEU A 149 -12.65 17.58 35.52
CA LEU A 149 -12.34 18.76 34.70
C LEU A 149 -13.09 20.02 35.16
N ALA A 150 -14.34 19.87 35.63
CA ALA A 150 -15.13 20.96 36.17
C ALA A 150 -14.54 21.51 37.48
N ASP A 151 -14.07 20.63 38.38
CA ASP A 151 -13.38 21.04 39.62
C ASP A 151 -12.09 21.82 39.33
N ILE A 152 -11.30 21.36 38.34
CA ILE A 152 -10.08 22.06 37.91
C ILE A 152 -10.43 23.42 37.27
N ALA A 153 -11.47 23.48 36.45
CA ALA A 153 -11.91 24.71 35.81
C ALA A 153 -12.48 25.72 36.81
N ALA A 154 -13.23 25.25 37.81
CA ALA A 154 -13.78 26.08 38.90
C ALA A 154 -12.69 26.63 39.83
N GLN A 155 -11.52 26.00 39.91
CA GLN A 155 -10.36 26.55 40.63
C GLN A 155 -9.56 27.57 39.82
N LEU A 156 -9.77 27.63 38.50
CA LEU A 156 -9.05 28.53 37.58
C LEU A 156 -9.80 29.85 37.31
N VAL A 157 -11.09 29.92 37.62
CA VAL A 157 -11.95 31.12 37.55
C VAL A 157 -12.08 31.74 38.94
#